data_AF-A0A7S8F274-F1
#
_entry.id   AF-A0A7S8F274-F1
#
_cell.length_a   1.000
_cell.length_b   1.000
_cell.length_c   1.000
_cell.angle_alpha   90.00
_cell.angle_beta   90.00
_cell.angle_gamma   90.00
#
_symmetry.space_group_name_H-M   'P 1'
#
loop_
_entity.id
_entity.type
_entity.pdbx_description
1 polymer ?
#
loop_
_entity_poly.entity_id
_entity_poly.type
_entity_poly.pdbx_seq_one_letter_code
_entity_poly.pdbx_strand_id
1 'polypeptide(L)'
;MTEAETPDGTAYEKRPEFLIAMYNQLMSDINRHIVVVWQMAGVVAAAVAAIAISEENGFPLALAILLFYGVCLWAIDHIHDSNFWYNRNLVMITNIERIFLTKDDLKLIHPYFASHRKKGSFLEHLSIQRNYIKLSAILAFFYFAFLKIIPTLSFSACLDLIKVLPVIGLAVIIWRDQERKKFYDEKYQEYLNISPGLTIDHSIDFGSTHGKKS
;
A
#
# COMPACT_ATOMS: atom_id res chain seq x y z
N MET A 1 29.69 -16.26 -19.08
CA MET A 1 28.65 -15.52 -19.82
C MET A 1 29.00 -15.66 -21.28
N THR A 2 28.25 -16.46 -22.03
CA THR A 2 28.32 -16.45 -23.50
C THR A 2 27.85 -15.08 -23.95
N GLU A 3 28.72 -14.33 -24.60
CA GLU A 3 28.38 -13.08 -25.27
C GLU A 3 27.26 -13.40 -26.26
N ALA A 4 26.05 -12.94 -25.95
CA ALA A 4 25.01 -12.85 -26.95
C ALA A 4 25.55 -11.87 -27.98
N GLU A 5 25.87 -12.37 -29.18
CA GLU A 5 26.24 -11.53 -30.32
C GLU A 5 25.21 -10.41 -30.43
N THR A 6 25.67 -9.18 -30.27
CA THR A 6 24.81 -8.02 -30.32
C THR A 6 24.22 -7.94 -31.73
N PRO A 7 22.88 -7.94 -31.88
CA PRO A 7 22.29 -7.42 -33.10
C PRO A 7 22.83 -6.00 -33.22
N ASP A 8 23.59 -5.73 -34.29
CA ASP A 8 24.20 -4.44 -34.68
C ASP A 8 24.52 -3.47 -33.52
N GLY A 9 25.79 -3.13 -33.28
CA GLY A 9 26.27 -2.33 -32.12
C GLY A 9 25.44 -1.10 -31.64
N THR A 10 24.49 -0.62 -32.43
CA THR A 10 23.46 0.37 -32.10
C THR A 10 22.57 0.01 -30.88
N ALA A 11 22.25 -1.27 -30.63
CA ALA A 11 21.34 -1.64 -29.54
C ALA A 11 21.97 -1.50 -28.15
N TYR A 12 23.27 -1.83 -28.03
CA TYR A 12 24.00 -1.70 -26.76
C TYR A 12 24.35 -0.24 -26.44
N GLU A 13 24.68 0.56 -27.46
CA GLU A 13 24.97 1.99 -27.32
C GLU A 13 23.77 2.79 -26.79
N LYS A 14 22.54 2.38 -27.14
CA LYS A 14 21.29 3.02 -26.67
C LYS A 14 20.82 2.53 -25.30
N ARG A 15 21.48 1.53 -24.71
CA ARG A 15 21.07 0.95 -23.42
C ARG A 15 21.07 1.97 -22.28
N PRO A 16 22.07 2.85 -22.12
CA PRO A 16 22.05 3.87 -21.09
C PRO A 16 20.84 4.80 -21.20
N GLU A 17 20.54 5.27 -22.41
CA GLU A 17 19.40 6.15 -22.70
C GLU A 17 18.07 5.46 -22.36
N PHE A 18 17.94 4.19 -22.74
CA PHE A 18 16.78 3.37 -22.40
C PHE A 18 16.59 3.21 -20.89
N LEU A 19 17.67 2.92 -20.15
CA LEU A 19 17.60 2.74 -18.70
C LEU A 19 17.26 4.05 -17.96
N ILE A 20 17.76 5.20 -18.44
CA ILE A 20 17.39 6.52 -17.92
C ILE A 20 15.90 6.80 -18.20
N ALA A 21 15.41 6.51 -19.41
CA ALA A 21 13.99 6.66 -19.73
C ALA A 21 13.11 5.77 -18.85
N MET A 22 13.53 4.52 -18.61
CA MET A 22 12.86 3.59 -17.70
C MET A 22 12.87 4.11 -16.26
N TYR A 23 13.99 4.62 -15.77
CA TYR A 23 14.09 5.25 -14.44
C TYR A 23 13.07 6.37 -14.27
N ASN A 24 12.99 7.28 -15.25
CA ASN A 24 12.04 8.40 -15.23
C ASN A 24 10.60 7.91 -15.22
N GLN A 25 10.28 6.87 -16.01
CA GLN A 25 8.94 6.28 -16.01
C GLN A 25 8.60 5.61 -14.67
N LEU A 26 9.56 4.94 -14.02
CA LEU A 26 9.35 4.30 -12.73
C LEU A 26 9.05 5.33 -11.62
N MET A 27 9.74 6.48 -11.64
CA MET A 27 9.48 7.60 -10.74
C MET A 27 8.11 8.24 -11.01
N SER A 28 7.73 8.40 -12.28
CA SER A 28 6.40 8.89 -12.67
C SER A 28 5.28 7.95 -12.18
N ASP A 29 5.47 6.64 -12.34
CA ASP A 29 4.53 5.62 -11.84
C ASP A 29 4.38 5.67 -10.31
N ILE A 30 5.49 5.81 -9.57
CA ILE A 30 5.45 6.01 -8.10
C ILE A 30 4.57 7.21 -7.75
N ASN A 31 4.79 8.35 -8.41
CA ASN A 31 4.00 9.55 -8.17
C ASN A 31 2.50 9.34 -8.44
N ARG A 32 2.16 8.67 -9.56
CA ARG A 32 0.77 8.35 -9.90
C ARG A 32 0.07 7.55 -8.79
N HIS A 33 0.72 6.50 -8.28
CA HIS A 33 0.13 5.66 -7.22
C HIS A 33 -0.05 6.40 -5.88
N ILE A 34 0.83 7.35 -5.56
CA ILE A 34 0.68 8.20 -4.37
C ILE A 34 -0.51 9.16 -4.54
N VAL A 35 -0.66 9.78 -5.72
CA VAL A 35 -1.76 10.71 -6.01
C VAL A 35 -3.12 10.01 -5.98
N VAL A 36 -3.23 8.81 -6.57
CA VAL A 36 -4.47 8.03 -6.53
C VAL A 36 -4.91 7.76 -5.09
N VAL A 37 -3.97 7.46 -4.20
CA VAL A 37 -4.27 7.20 -2.79
C VAL A 37 -4.83 8.46 -2.10
N TRP A 38 -4.29 9.64 -2.40
CA TRP A 38 -4.84 10.91 -1.90
C TRP A 38 -6.28 11.18 -2.37
N GLN A 39 -6.63 10.83 -3.59
CA GLN A 39 -7.98 11.03 -4.13
C GLN A 39 -9.04 10.21 -3.37
N MET A 40 -8.64 9.11 -2.73
CA MET A 40 -9.56 8.28 -1.92
C MET A 40 -10.06 9.00 -0.68
N ALA A 41 -9.31 9.98 -0.16
CA ALA A 41 -9.76 10.78 0.99
C ALA A 41 -11.09 11.49 0.69
N GLY A 42 -11.28 11.98 -0.54
CA GLY A 42 -12.53 12.60 -0.98
C GLY A 42 -13.70 11.62 -1.02
N VAL A 43 -13.47 10.40 -1.53
CA VAL A 43 -14.49 9.35 -1.59
C VAL A 43 -14.91 8.91 -0.19
N VAL A 44 -13.96 8.77 0.74
CA VAL A 44 -14.23 8.41 2.13
C VAL A 44 -14.99 9.52 2.85
N ALA A 45 -14.61 10.79 2.65
CA ALA A 45 -15.32 11.93 3.20
C ALA A 45 -16.77 12.01 2.68
N ALA A 46 -16.98 11.78 1.39
CA ALA A 46 -18.32 11.73 0.79
C ALA A 46 -19.16 10.58 1.39
N ALA A 47 -18.56 9.42 1.63
CA ALA A 47 -19.26 8.29 2.23
C ALA A 47 -19.63 8.54 3.71
N VAL A 48 -18.80 9.27 4.47
CA VAL A 48 -19.15 9.73 5.82
C VAL A 48 -20.32 10.71 5.79
N ALA A 49 -20.31 11.67 4.86
CA ALA A 49 -21.42 12.61 4.70
C ALA A 49 -22.73 11.89 4.34
N ALA A 50 -22.66 10.85 3.50
CA ALA A 50 -23.82 10.02 3.16
C ALA A 50 -24.42 9.30 4.38
N ILE A 51 -23.61 8.87 5.35
CA ILE A 51 -24.11 8.33 6.63
C ILE A 51 -24.88 9.40 7.39
N ALA A 52 -24.33 10.61 7.50
CA ALA A 52 -24.93 11.69 8.29
C ALA A 52 -26.34 12.07 7.82
N ILE A 53 -26.59 12.05 6.51
CA ILE A 53 -27.90 12.38 5.92
C ILE A 53 -28.83 11.17 5.77
N SER A 54 -28.37 9.95 6.08
CA SER A 54 -29.14 8.73 5.79
C SER A 54 -30.44 8.63 6.59
N GLU A 55 -30.41 8.97 7.88
CA GLU A 55 -31.57 8.86 8.76
C GLU A 55 -32.68 9.87 8.40
N GLU A 56 -32.31 11.08 7.97
CA GLU A 56 -33.26 12.14 7.57
C GLU A 56 -34.05 11.77 6.30
N ASN A 57 -33.46 10.96 5.43
CA ASN A 57 -34.04 10.57 4.14
C ASN A 57 -34.73 9.20 4.16
N GLY A 58 -34.90 8.60 5.36
CA GLY A 58 -35.50 7.27 5.50
C GLY A 58 -34.62 6.12 4.98
N PHE A 59 -33.34 6.37 4.71
CA PHE A 59 -32.40 5.34 4.27
C PHE A 59 -31.91 4.53 5.48
N PRO A 60 -31.96 3.18 5.46
CA PRO A 60 -31.56 2.39 6.61
C PRO A 60 -30.09 2.61 7.01
N LEU A 61 -29.86 3.06 8.24
CA LEU A 61 -28.51 3.35 8.75
C LEU A 61 -27.55 2.15 8.62
N ALA A 62 -28.04 0.94 8.87
CA ALA A 62 -27.24 -0.28 8.72
C ALA A 62 -26.70 -0.43 7.28
N LEU A 63 -27.53 -0.13 6.29
CA LEU A 63 -27.14 -0.20 4.88
C LEU A 63 -26.14 0.91 4.53
N ALA A 64 -26.31 2.13 5.05
CA ALA A 64 -25.36 3.23 4.86
C ALA A 64 -23.96 2.86 5.37
N ILE A 65 -23.89 2.22 6.54
CA ILE A 65 -22.63 1.79 7.14
C ILE A 65 -21.99 0.63 6.36
N LEU A 66 -22.78 -0.31 5.84
CA LEU A 66 -22.25 -1.36 4.98
C LEU A 66 -21.66 -0.81 3.67
N LEU A 67 -22.33 0.17 3.05
CA LEU A 67 -21.78 0.86 1.87
C LEU A 67 -20.47 1.60 2.21
N PHE A 68 -20.44 2.29 3.34
CA PHE A 68 -19.22 2.92 3.84
C PHE A 68 -18.09 1.91 4.08
N TYR A 69 -18.39 0.73 4.64
CA TYR A 69 -17.40 -0.34 4.77
C TYR A 69 -16.92 -0.87 3.43
N GLY A 70 -17.77 -0.91 2.42
CA GLY A 70 -17.36 -1.18 1.03
C GLY A 70 -16.32 -0.17 0.54
N VAL A 71 -16.51 1.12 0.81
CA VAL A 71 -15.54 2.17 0.49
C VAL A 71 -14.24 1.99 1.29
N CYS A 72 -14.32 1.65 2.58
CA CYS A 72 -13.13 1.38 3.39
C CYS A 72 -12.31 0.18 2.87
N LEU A 73 -12.98 -0.91 2.50
CA LEU A 73 -12.35 -2.10 1.91
C LEU A 73 -11.65 -1.76 0.60
N TRP A 74 -12.36 -1.06 -0.29
CA TRP A 74 -11.81 -0.59 -1.55
C TRP A 74 -10.56 0.29 -1.34
N ALA A 75 -10.62 1.23 -0.40
CA ALA A 75 -9.50 2.12 -0.09
C ALA A 75 -8.30 1.36 0.49
N ILE A 76 -8.52 0.39 1.39
CA ILE A 76 -7.45 -0.47 1.92
C ILE A 76 -6.79 -1.26 0.81
N ASP A 77 -7.56 -1.90 -0.07
CA ASP A 77 -7.03 -2.70 -1.18
C ASP A 77 -6.15 -1.82 -2.11
N HIS A 78 -6.56 -0.58 -2.40
CA HIS A 78 -5.76 0.38 -3.19
C HIS A 78 -4.50 0.85 -2.48
N ILE A 79 -4.54 1.07 -1.16
CA ILE A 79 -3.35 1.44 -0.39
C ILE A 79 -2.31 0.32 -0.42
N HIS A 80 -2.74 -0.94 -0.27
CA HIS A 80 -1.84 -2.09 -0.35
C HIS A 80 -1.25 -2.25 -1.75
N ASP A 81 -2.07 -2.13 -2.80
CA ASP A 81 -1.61 -2.18 -4.18
C ASP A 81 -0.58 -1.06 -4.46
N SER A 82 -0.93 0.20 -4.19
CA SER A 82 -0.01 1.34 -4.36
C SER A 82 1.30 1.17 -3.59
N ASN A 83 1.25 0.62 -2.38
CA ASN A 83 2.47 0.33 -1.61
C ASN A 83 3.34 -0.76 -2.26
N PHE A 84 2.72 -1.78 -2.84
CA PHE A 84 3.43 -2.80 -3.59
C PHE A 84 4.09 -2.23 -4.86
N TRP A 85 3.35 -1.44 -5.65
CA TRP A 85 3.89 -0.76 -6.83
C TRP A 85 5.08 0.13 -6.49
N TYR A 86 4.99 0.88 -5.38
CA TYR A 86 6.11 1.67 -4.87
C TYR A 86 7.35 0.81 -4.58
N ASN A 87 7.18 -0.26 -3.77
CA ASN A 87 8.31 -1.10 -3.37
C ASN A 87 8.94 -1.82 -4.56
N ARG A 88 8.13 -2.29 -5.52
CA ARG A 88 8.62 -2.96 -6.74
C ARG A 88 9.37 -1.98 -7.64
N ASN A 89 8.83 -0.78 -7.86
CA ASN A 89 9.51 0.24 -8.67
C ASN A 89 10.83 0.67 -8.05
N LEU A 90 10.90 0.76 -6.71
CA LEU A 90 12.15 1.04 -6.02
C LEU A 90 13.21 -0.06 -6.23
N VAL A 91 12.81 -1.33 -6.22
CA VAL A 91 13.75 -2.44 -6.52
C VAL A 91 14.32 -2.30 -7.93
N MET A 92 13.48 -1.98 -8.92
CA MET A 92 13.94 -1.73 -10.29
C MET A 92 14.87 -0.54 -10.38
N ILE A 93 14.52 0.59 -9.76
CA ILE A 93 15.36 1.78 -9.68
C ILE A 93 16.72 1.43 -9.09
N THR A 94 16.75 0.73 -7.96
CA THR A 94 18.00 0.27 -7.34
C THR A 94 18.81 -0.63 -8.27
N ASN A 95 18.18 -1.51 -9.05
CA ASN A 95 18.88 -2.35 -10.01
C ASN A 95 19.49 -1.53 -11.17
N ILE A 96 18.79 -0.49 -11.63
CA ILE A 96 19.32 0.46 -12.62
C ILE A 96 20.50 1.24 -12.01
N GLU A 97 20.34 1.78 -10.80
CA GLU A 97 21.38 2.54 -10.10
C GLU A 97 22.66 1.72 -9.96
N ARG A 98 22.58 0.42 -9.63
CA ARG A 98 23.77 -0.45 -9.54
C ARG A 98 24.48 -0.71 -10.87
N ILE A 99 23.87 -0.39 -12.01
CA ILE A 99 24.54 -0.47 -13.32
C ILE A 99 25.38 0.79 -13.57
N PHE A 100 24.95 1.94 -13.04
CA PHE A 100 25.58 3.24 -13.30
C PHE A 100 26.50 3.71 -12.17
N LEU A 101 26.14 3.42 -10.92
CA LEU A 101 26.80 3.94 -9.74
C LEU A 101 27.89 2.99 -9.26
N THR A 102 28.96 3.59 -8.75
CA THR A 102 30.13 2.92 -8.21
C THR A 102 30.06 2.79 -6.69
N LYS A 103 31.03 2.08 -6.10
CA LYS A 103 31.14 1.95 -4.63
C LYS A 103 31.37 3.30 -3.94
N ASP A 104 32.08 4.23 -4.60
CA ASP A 104 32.35 5.56 -4.04
C ASP A 104 31.09 6.42 -3.96
N ASP A 105 30.14 6.20 -4.89
CA ASP A 105 28.85 6.91 -4.93
C ASP A 105 27.94 6.58 -3.73
N LEU A 106 28.24 5.51 -2.97
CA LEU A 106 27.57 5.24 -1.71
C LEU A 106 27.75 6.37 -0.69
N LYS A 107 28.91 7.05 -0.73
CA LYS A 107 29.22 8.21 0.12
C LYS A 107 28.93 9.52 -0.58
N LEU A 108 29.17 9.59 -1.89
CA LEU A 108 29.07 10.84 -2.65
C LEU A 108 27.62 11.20 -3.00
N ILE A 109 26.74 10.21 -3.17
CA ILE A 109 25.34 10.42 -3.57
C ILE A 109 24.38 9.92 -2.49
N HIS A 110 24.21 8.60 -2.35
CA HIS A 110 23.40 8.01 -1.29
C HIS A 110 23.70 6.51 -1.11
N PRO A 111 23.54 5.95 0.10
CA PRO A 111 23.79 4.53 0.33
C PRO A 111 22.68 3.59 -0.16
N TYR A 112 21.51 4.12 -0.54
CA TYR A 112 20.31 3.29 -0.69
C TYR A 112 20.37 2.26 -1.82
N PHE A 113 21.20 2.48 -2.85
CA PHE A 113 21.33 1.55 -3.96
C PHE A 113 22.16 0.30 -3.61
N ALA A 114 22.85 0.27 -2.47
CA ALA A 114 23.75 -0.83 -2.12
C ALA A 114 23.02 -2.19 -2.03
N SER A 115 21.82 -2.21 -1.44
CA SER A 115 21.03 -3.43 -1.20
C SER A 115 19.54 -3.12 -1.28
N HIS A 116 18.74 -4.12 -1.68
CA HIS A 116 17.31 -4.02 -1.53
C HIS A 116 16.91 -4.06 -0.05
N ARG A 117 15.76 -3.48 0.26
CA ARG A 117 15.16 -3.64 1.59
C ARG A 117 14.80 -5.12 1.77
N LYS A 118 15.08 -5.66 2.96
CA LYS A 118 14.77 -7.08 3.27
C LYS A 118 13.27 -7.38 3.26
N LYS A 119 12.44 -6.35 3.43
CA LYS A 119 10.99 -6.44 3.56
C LYS A 119 10.34 -5.27 2.86
N GLY A 120 9.18 -5.52 2.25
CA GLY A 120 8.26 -4.48 1.82
C GLY A 120 7.85 -3.65 3.03
N SER A 121 8.28 -2.39 3.07
CA SER A 121 7.84 -1.46 4.11
C SER A 121 6.71 -0.63 3.56
N PHE A 122 5.75 -0.32 4.42
CA PHE A 122 4.80 0.71 4.09
C PHE A 122 5.50 2.06 4.03
N LEU A 123 5.22 2.82 2.97
CA LEU A 123 5.44 4.25 3.03
C LEU A 123 4.66 4.83 4.22
N GLU A 124 5.30 5.69 5.00
CA GLU A 124 4.74 6.18 6.25
C GLU A 124 3.38 6.86 6.04
N HIS A 125 3.27 7.72 5.03
CA HIS A 125 2.00 8.36 4.69
C HIS A 125 0.91 7.37 4.27
N LEU A 126 1.25 6.30 3.52
CA LEU A 126 0.29 5.23 3.18
C LEU A 126 -0.16 4.46 4.43
N SER A 127 0.76 4.20 5.37
CA SER A 127 0.43 3.59 6.65
C SER A 127 -0.50 4.46 7.48
N ILE A 128 -0.24 5.77 7.52
CA ILE A 128 -1.09 6.76 8.20
C ILE A 128 -2.49 6.75 7.58
N GLN A 129 -2.61 6.85 6.27
CA GLN A 129 -3.91 6.84 5.59
C GLN A 129 -4.68 5.54 5.84
N ARG A 130 -4.03 4.38 5.72
CA ARG A 130 -4.65 3.08 6.05
C ARG A 130 -5.19 3.04 7.48
N ASN A 131 -4.44 3.57 8.43
CA ASN A 131 -4.87 3.63 9.83
C ASN A 131 -6.05 4.59 10.03
N TYR A 132 -6.10 5.71 9.31
CA TYR A 132 -7.26 6.59 9.29
C TYR A 132 -8.50 5.89 8.75
N ILE A 133 -8.41 5.14 7.64
CA ILE A 133 -9.54 4.38 7.09
C ILE A 133 -10.07 3.38 8.12
N LYS A 134 -9.19 2.64 8.80
CA LYS A 134 -9.58 1.71 9.87
C LYS A 134 -10.23 2.42 11.05
N LEU A 135 -9.66 3.54 11.48
CA LEU A 135 -10.24 4.35 12.55
C LEU A 135 -11.65 4.82 12.18
N SER A 136 -11.86 5.31 10.96
CA SER A 136 -13.19 5.72 10.49
C SER A 136 -14.18 4.56 10.47
N ALA A 137 -13.77 3.35 10.05
CA ALA A 137 -14.61 2.15 10.11
C ALA A 137 -15.01 1.78 11.56
N ILE A 138 -14.06 1.87 12.50
CA ILE A 138 -14.29 1.64 13.93
C ILE A 138 -15.26 2.69 14.50
N LEU A 139 -15.07 3.96 14.15
CA LEU A 139 -15.96 5.04 14.61
C LEU A 139 -17.38 4.85 14.07
N ALA A 140 -17.54 4.48 12.79
CA ALA A 140 -18.84 4.16 12.21
C ALA A 140 -19.51 2.97 12.91
N PHE A 141 -18.74 1.95 13.31
CA PHE A 141 -19.24 0.84 14.12
C PHE A 141 -19.78 1.33 15.47
N PHE A 142 -18.99 2.10 16.21
CA PHE A 142 -19.42 2.60 17.51
C PHE A 142 -20.64 3.52 17.39
N TYR A 143 -20.68 4.39 16.38
CA TYR A 143 -21.84 5.21 16.07
C TYR A 143 -23.11 4.35 15.89
N PHE A 144 -23.04 3.29 15.07
CA PHE A 144 -24.14 2.34 14.92
C PHE A 144 -24.51 1.65 16.24
N ALA A 145 -23.50 1.19 16.98
CA ALA A 145 -23.69 0.44 18.20
C ALA A 145 -24.41 1.28 19.27
N PHE A 146 -24.01 2.54 19.45
CA PHE A 146 -24.67 3.46 20.37
C PHE A 146 -26.13 3.74 20.00
N LEU A 147 -26.44 3.88 18.71
CA LEU A 147 -27.80 4.20 18.27
C LEU A 147 -28.73 2.99 18.17
N LYS A 148 -28.23 1.83 17.75
CA LYS A 148 -29.08 0.69 17.37
C LYS A 148 -28.85 -0.58 18.20
N ILE A 149 -27.63 -0.81 18.70
CA ILE A 149 -27.31 -2.04 19.44
C ILE A 149 -27.58 -1.85 20.94
N ILE A 150 -26.88 -0.90 21.57
CA ILE A 150 -26.89 -0.66 23.03
C ILE A 150 -28.31 -0.45 23.56
N PRO A 151 -29.19 0.37 22.95
CA PRO A 151 -30.55 0.57 23.45
C PRO A 151 -31.42 -0.69 23.42
N THR A 152 -31.00 -1.71 22.68
CA THR A 152 -31.76 -2.96 22.49
C THR A 152 -31.14 -4.16 23.19
N LEU A 153 -30.09 -3.93 24.00
CA LEU A 153 -29.52 -4.97 24.86
C LEU A 153 -30.48 -5.26 26.02
N SER A 154 -31.37 -6.22 25.81
CA SER A 154 -32.13 -6.85 26.89
C SER A 154 -31.94 -8.36 26.83
N PHE A 155 -31.92 -9.02 28.00
CA PHE A 155 -31.74 -10.48 28.10
C PHE A 155 -32.83 -11.29 27.40
N SER A 156 -33.96 -10.66 27.06
CA SER A 156 -35.13 -11.26 26.42
C SER A 156 -35.33 -10.81 24.97
N ALA A 157 -34.42 -10.01 24.39
CA ALA A 157 -34.55 -9.54 23.02
C ALA A 157 -34.30 -10.68 22.02
N CYS A 158 -35.12 -10.72 20.96
CA CYS A 158 -34.87 -11.60 19.82
C CYS A 158 -33.63 -11.12 19.05
N LEU A 159 -32.89 -12.06 18.45
CA LEU A 159 -31.72 -11.75 17.63
C LEU A 159 -32.13 -10.98 16.38
N ASP A 160 -31.68 -9.73 16.28
CA ASP A 160 -31.87 -8.91 15.08
C ASP A 160 -30.63 -9.03 14.18
N LEU A 161 -30.77 -9.81 13.09
CA LEU A 161 -29.69 -10.08 12.15
C LEU A 161 -29.13 -8.80 11.49
N ILE A 162 -29.94 -7.75 11.34
CA ILE A 162 -29.49 -6.49 10.72
C ILE A 162 -28.42 -5.82 11.58
N LYS A 163 -28.51 -5.95 12.91
CA LYS A 163 -27.54 -5.39 13.85
C LYS A 163 -26.20 -6.13 13.85
N VAL A 164 -26.19 -7.37 13.37
CA VAL A 164 -24.97 -8.19 13.26
C VAL A 164 -24.15 -7.79 12.03
N LEU A 165 -24.79 -7.25 10.98
CA LEU A 165 -24.10 -6.95 9.71
C LEU A 165 -22.94 -5.95 9.86
N PRO A 166 -23.05 -4.84 10.61
CA PRO A 166 -21.90 -3.95 10.81
C PRO A 166 -20.74 -4.60 11.60
N VAL A 167 -21.04 -5.52 12.52
CA VAL A 167 -20.00 -6.28 13.24
C VAL A 167 -19.21 -7.15 12.24
N ILE A 168 -19.93 -7.88 11.38
CA ILE A 168 -19.32 -8.71 10.34
C ILE A 168 -18.51 -7.84 9.37
N GLY A 169 -19.06 -6.71 8.93
CA GLY A 169 -18.37 -5.80 8.02
C GLY A 169 -17.04 -5.27 8.59
N LEU A 170 -17.02 -4.87 9.86
CA LEU A 170 -15.79 -4.46 10.53
C LEU A 170 -14.78 -5.60 10.64
N ALA A 171 -15.24 -6.80 11.00
CA ALA A 171 -14.37 -7.99 11.05
C ALA A 171 -13.76 -8.31 9.69
N VAL A 172 -14.53 -8.21 8.61
CA VAL A 172 -14.07 -8.39 7.22
C VAL A 172 -13.00 -7.36 6.86
N ILE A 173 -13.17 -6.08 7.25
CA ILE A 173 -12.14 -5.04 7.03
C ILE A 173 -10.82 -5.40 7.69
N ILE A 174 -10.85 -5.81 8.97
CA ILE A 174 -9.64 -6.14 9.72
C ILE A 174 -8.96 -7.38 9.14
N TRP A 175 -9.74 -8.42 8.84
CA TRP A 175 -9.24 -9.64 8.21
C TRP A 175 -8.60 -9.35 6.84
N ARG A 176 -9.29 -8.56 6.00
CA ARG A 176 -8.82 -8.19 4.67
C ARG A 176 -7.52 -7.41 4.69
N ASP A 177 -7.36 -6.46 5.62
CA ASP A 177 -6.12 -5.70 5.80
C ASP A 177 -4.91 -6.63 6.08
N GLN A 178 -5.12 -7.65 6.92
CA GLN A 178 -4.08 -8.63 7.26
C GLN A 178 -3.78 -9.58 6.11
N GLU A 179 -4.82 -10.09 5.43
CA GLU A 179 -4.69 -10.94 4.24
C GLU A 179 -3.88 -10.23 3.15
N ARG A 180 -4.23 -8.97 2.84
CA ARG A 180 -3.56 -8.17 1.81
C ARG A 180 -2.11 -7.89 2.15
N LYS A 181 -1.83 -7.55 3.41
CA LYS A 181 -0.45 -7.38 3.88
C LYS A 181 0.38 -8.63 3.59
N LYS A 182 -0.10 -9.80 3.99
CA LYS A 182 0.60 -11.07 3.78
C LYS A 182 0.82 -11.34 2.29
N PHE A 183 -0.24 -11.20 1.49
CA PHE A 183 -0.18 -11.42 0.04
C PHE A 183 0.86 -10.55 -0.66
N TYR A 184 0.93 -9.25 -0.34
CA TYR A 184 1.90 -8.36 -0.98
C TYR A 184 3.32 -8.49 -0.41
N ASP A 185 3.47 -8.86 0.86
CA ASP A 185 4.77 -9.21 1.43
C ASP A 185 5.35 -10.44 0.71
N GLU A 186 4.54 -11.47 0.45
CA GLU A 186 4.94 -12.67 -0.31
C GLU A 186 5.33 -12.32 -1.75
N LYS A 187 4.50 -11.55 -2.46
CA LYS A 187 4.81 -11.07 -3.82
C LYS A 187 6.10 -10.25 -3.89
N TYR A 188 6.38 -9.45 -2.86
CA TYR A 188 7.61 -8.67 -2.80
C TYR A 188 8.84 -9.58 -2.67
N GLN A 189 8.78 -10.60 -1.82
CA GLN A 189 9.87 -11.57 -1.68
C GLN A 189 10.08 -12.38 -2.95
N GLU A 190 8.99 -12.83 -3.59
CA GLU A 190 9.06 -13.51 -4.88
C GLU A 190 9.77 -12.63 -5.93
N TYR A 191 9.42 -11.35 -5.99
CA TYR A 191 10.07 -10.40 -6.90
C TYR A 191 11.56 -10.22 -6.63
N LEU A 192 11.97 -10.12 -5.36
CA LEU A 192 13.39 -10.03 -4.99
C LEU A 192 14.18 -11.28 -5.39
N ASN A 193 13.57 -12.45 -5.31
CA ASN A 193 14.20 -13.72 -5.71
C ASN A 193 14.38 -13.82 -7.23
N ILE A 194 13.41 -13.31 -8.00
CA ILE A 194 13.45 -13.33 -9.47
C ILE A 194 14.40 -12.27 -10.03
N SER A 195 14.48 -11.10 -9.40
CA SER A 195 15.27 -9.95 -9.89
C SER A 195 16.20 -9.37 -8.82
N PRO A 196 17.18 -10.14 -8.30
CA PRO A 196 18.06 -9.72 -7.21
C PRO A 196 19.05 -8.59 -7.58
N GLY A 197 19.28 -8.37 -8.89
CA GLY A 197 20.20 -7.36 -9.40
C GLY A 197 21.68 -7.68 -9.15
N LEU A 198 22.53 -6.69 -9.40
CA LEU A 198 23.96 -6.76 -9.03
C LEU A 198 24.14 -6.58 -7.53
N THR A 199 25.24 -7.09 -6.97
CA THR A 199 25.61 -6.88 -5.56
C THR A 199 26.77 -5.90 -5.48
N ILE A 200 26.65 -4.87 -4.64
CA ILE A 200 27.74 -3.94 -4.34
C ILE A 200 28.29 -4.27 -2.95
N ASP A 201 29.61 -4.39 -2.85
CA ASP A 201 30.29 -4.72 -1.59
C ASP A 201 30.04 -3.64 -0.50
N HIS A 202 29.41 -4.07 0.59
CA HIS A 202 28.90 -3.22 1.68
C HIS A 202 29.96 -2.97 2.75
N SER A 203 30.93 -2.10 2.47
CA SER A 203 31.91 -1.69 3.50
C SER A 203 31.43 -0.52 4.38
N ILE A 204 30.17 -0.10 4.27
CA ILE A 204 29.64 1.10 4.95
C ILE A 204 28.44 0.69 5.81
N ASP A 205 28.45 1.07 7.10
CA ASP A 205 27.27 0.89 7.97
C ASP A 205 26.22 1.94 7.64
N PHE A 206 25.01 1.46 7.33
CA PHE A 206 23.91 2.29 6.87
C PHE A 206 23.01 2.81 8.01
N GLY A 207 23.38 2.55 9.27
CA GLY A 207 22.63 3.00 10.43
C GLY A 207 21.17 2.50 10.43
N SER A 208 20.27 3.27 11.06
CA SER A 208 18.85 2.92 11.19
C SER A 208 17.99 3.27 9.97
N THR A 209 18.54 3.98 8.98
CA THR A 209 17.78 4.48 7.82
C THR A 209 17.51 3.42 6.76
N HIS A 210 18.26 2.32 6.75
CA HIS A 210 18.17 1.25 5.73
C HIS A 210 17.34 0.04 6.20
N GLY A 211 16.18 0.31 6.82
CA GLY A 211 15.22 -0.73 7.19
C GLY A 211 15.68 -1.71 8.28
N LYS A 212 16.77 -1.42 9.00
CA LYS A 212 17.10 -2.10 10.27
C LYS A 212 16.08 -1.67 11.33
N LYS A 213 14.93 -2.35 11.38
CA LYS A 213 14.36 -2.70 12.67
C LYS A 213 14.43 -4.21 12.79
N SER A 214 15.32 -4.62 13.69
CA SER A 214 15.47 -5.95 14.28
C SER A 214 14.15 -6.70 14.37
#